data_AF-A0A7Y4STF5-F1
#
_entry.id   AF-A0A7Y4STF5-F1
#
_cell.length_a   1.000
_cell.length_b   1.000
_cell.length_c   1.000
_cell.angle_alpha   90.00
_cell.angle_beta   90.00
_cell.angle_gamma   90.00
#
_symmetry.space_group_name_H-M   'P 1'
#
loop_
_entity.id
_entity.type
_entity.pdbx_description
1 polymer ?
#
loop_
_entity_poly.entity_id
_entity_poly.type
_entity_poly.pdbx_seq_one_letter_code
_entity_poly.pdbx_strand_id
1 'polypeptide(L)'
;MTTVKTITRSQAIEDLRRELLKLVDEDSSLCLVAARRGLFCNGLGRWSKEELERRLPCSLHHDHEPTRDEVEQEANRWLLRLQDIRAGRLPCDIERGGRSLLCAGWDEFYESELAQYYREMCGEEVRIVPDDLGGPMPTGS
;
A
#
# COMPACT_ATOMS: atom_id res chain seq x y z
N MET A 1 -33.33 1.68 3.50
CA MET A 1 -32.21 0.82 3.93
C MET A 1 -31.26 0.77 2.76
N THR A 2 -30.15 1.48 2.82
CA THR A 2 -29.14 1.45 1.76
C THR A 2 -28.42 0.11 1.88
N THR A 3 -28.60 -0.77 0.90
CA THR A 3 -27.95 -2.08 0.89
C THR A 3 -26.46 -1.86 0.68
N VAL A 4 -25.64 -2.12 1.70
CA VAL A 4 -24.18 -2.05 1.60
C VAL A 4 -23.72 -3.19 0.70
N LYS A 5 -23.08 -2.85 -0.42
CA LYS A 5 -22.52 -3.82 -1.38
C LYS A 5 -21.46 -4.67 -0.67
N THR A 6 -21.50 -5.98 -0.87
CA THR A 6 -20.49 -6.91 -0.34
C THR A 6 -19.55 -7.33 -1.46
N ILE A 7 -18.24 -7.23 -1.23
CA ILE A 7 -17.20 -7.61 -2.19
C ILE A 7 -16.12 -8.46 -1.50
N THR A 8 -15.35 -9.21 -2.28
CA THR A 8 -14.22 -10.00 -1.77
C THR A 8 -13.00 -9.12 -1.48
N ARG A 9 -12.07 -9.63 -0.67
CA ARG A 9 -10.80 -8.99 -0.37
C ARG A 9 -9.99 -8.71 -1.64
N SER A 10 -9.86 -9.69 -2.53
CA SER A 10 -9.15 -9.54 -3.79
C SER A 10 -9.79 -8.47 -4.69
N GLN A 11 -11.12 -8.41 -4.74
CA GLN A 11 -11.82 -7.35 -5.49
C GLN A 11 -11.55 -5.96 -4.90
N ALA A 12 -11.61 -5.83 -3.58
CA ALA A 12 -11.34 -4.57 -2.91
C ALA A 12 -9.89 -4.08 -3.14
N ILE A 13 -8.92 -4.98 -3.06
CA ILE A 13 -7.50 -4.68 -3.33
C ILE A 13 -7.31 -4.23 -4.77
N GLU A 14 -7.92 -4.91 -5.73
CA GLU A 14 -7.81 -4.57 -7.16
C GLU A 14 -8.45 -3.21 -7.47
N ASP A 15 -9.60 -2.89 -6.87
CA ASP A 15 -10.23 -1.58 -6.98
C ASP A 15 -9.37 -0.47 -6.34
N LEU A 16 -8.88 -0.69 -5.13
CA LEU A 16 -7.97 0.23 -4.43
C LEU A 16 -6.69 0.45 -5.22
N ARG A 17 -6.09 -0.61 -5.75
CA ARG A 17 -4.89 -0.55 -6.60
C ARG A 17 -5.10 0.39 -7.78
N ARG A 18 -6.24 0.29 -8.47
CA ARG A 18 -6.55 1.18 -9.60
C ARG A 18 -6.68 2.64 -9.20
N GLU A 19 -7.28 2.95 -8.05
CA GLU A 19 -7.36 4.34 -7.58
C GLU A 19 -5.99 4.87 -7.14
N LEU A 20 -5.21 4.07 -6.42
CA LEU A 20 -3.88 4.47 -5.94
C LEU A 20 -2.88 4.65 -7.08
N LEU A 21 -2.97 3.85 -8.16
CA LEU A 21 -2.13 4.01 -9.35
C LEU A 21 -2.31 5.36 -10.05
N LYS A 22 -3.49 5.99 -9.94
CA LYS A 22 -3.73 7.32 -10.52
C LYS A 22 -2.99 8.44 -9.78
N LEU A 23 -2.47 8.16 -8.57
CA LEU A 23 -1.83 9.15 -7.71
C LEU A 23 -0.31 9.17 -7.81
N VAL A 24 0.29 8.15 -8.41
CA VAL A 24 1.74 7.96 -8.46
C VAL A 24 2.30 8.26 -9.85
N ASP A 25 3.59 8.54 -9.89
CA ASP A 25 4.34 8.81 -11.10
C ASP A 25 5.72 8.13 -11.04
N GLU A 26 6.56 8.37 -12.05
CA GLU A 26 7.89 7.76 -12.15
C GLU A 26 8.87 8.26 -11.05
N ASP A 27 8.56 9.38 -10.40
CA ASP A 27 9.41 10.03 -9.38
C ASP A 27 8.89 9.84 -7.95
N SER A 28 7.62 9.47 -7.79
CA SER A 28 6.92 9.41 -6.50
C SER A 28 6.27 8.04 -6.30
N SER A 29 6.86 7.26 -5.40
CA SER A 29 6.26 6.02 -4.92
C SER A 29 4.96 6.29 -4.17
N LEU A 30 4.07 5.30 -4.16
CA LEU A 30 2.83 5.37 -3.41
C LEU A 30 3.02 5.78 -1.94
N CYS A 31 4.03 5.23 -1.26
CA CYS A 31 4.22 5.52 0.16
C CYS A 31 4.65 6.97 0.42
N LEU A 32 5.40 7.58 -0.51
CA LEU A 32 5.74 9.01 -0.42
C LEU A 32 4.50 9.88 -0.68
N VAL A 33 3.70 9.54 -1.69
CA VAL A 33 2.46 10.26 -2.00
C VAL A 33 1.46 10.17 -0.84
N ALA A 34 1.29 8.99 -0.26
CA ALA A 34 0.40 8.75 0.89
C ALA A 34 0.82 9.58 2.10
N ALA A 35 2.12 9.66 2.40
CA ALA A 35 2.65 10.47 3.49
C ALA A 35 2.41 11.97 3.29
N ARG A 36 2.68 12.48 2.08
CA ARG A 36 2.51 13.91 1.76
C ARG A 36 1.05 14.36 1.77
N ARG A 37 0.12 13.47 1.45
CA ARG A 37 -1.31 13.78 1.32
C ARG A 37 -2.15 13.34 2.53
N GLY A 38 -1.57 12.60 3.48
CA GLY A 38 -2.29 12.06 4.63
C GLY A 38 -3.40 11.09 4.21
N LEU A 39 -3.13 10.25 3.20
CA LEU A 39 -4.11 9.31 2.63
C LEU A 39 -3.74 7.86 2.92
N PHE A 40 -4.74 6.99 2.85
CA PHE A 40 -4.57 5.54 3.00
C PHE A 40 -3.84 5.24 4.33
N CYS A 41 -2.82 4.38 4.30
CA CYS A 41 -2.04 4.04 5.49
C CYS A 41 -1.08 5.15 5.96
N ASN A 42 -1.03 6.33 5.32
CA ASN A 42 -0.05 7.39 5.58
C ASN A 42 1.41 7.07 5.18
N GLY A 43 1.63 5.93 4.50
CA GLY A 43 2.90 5.61 3.84
C GLY A 43 4.16 5.78 4.69
N LEU A 44 5.14 6.56 4.21
CA LEU A 44 6.38 6.85 4.94
C LEU A 44 6.17 7.67 6.22
N GLY A 45 5.10 8.46 6.28
CA GLY A 45 4.75 9.31 7.42
C GLY A 45 4.31 8.54 8.67
N ARG A 46 4.16 7.21 8.57
CA ARG A 46 3.87 6.32 9.71
C ARG A 46 5.06 6.13 10.66
N TRP A 47 6.27 6.35 10.16
CA TRP A 47 7.51 5.97 10.85
C TRP A 47 8.33 7.20 11.19
N SER A 48 9.03 7.20 12.33
CA SER A 48 10.06 8.23 12.62
C SER A 48 11.26 8.12 11.66
N LYS A 49 12.16 9.12 11.67
CA LYS A 49 13.39 9.11 10.85
C LYS A 49 14.22 7.85 11.16
N GLU A 50 14.49 7.63 12.43
CA GLU A 50 15.30 6.52 12.96
C GLU A 50 14.64 5.17 12.62
N GLU A 51 13.32 5.13 12.64
CA GLU A 51 12.54 3.97 12.28
C GLU A 51 12.62 3.61 10.79
N LEU A 52 12.66 4.61 9.91
CA LEU A 52 12.89 4.40 8.49
C LEU A 52 14.32 3.95 8.24
N GLU A 53 15.32 4.61 8.83
CA GLU A 53 16.74 4.24 8.70
C GLU A 53 16.97 2.77 9.07
N ARG A 54 16.35 2.31 10.17
CA ARG A 54 16.46 0.91 10.61
C ARG A 54 15.76 -0.09 9.69
N ARG A 55 14.66 0.31 9.04
CA ARG A 55 13.85 -0.57 8.19
C ARG A 55 14.31 -0.56 6.74
N LEU A 56 15.07 0.44 6.30
CA LEU A 56 15.55 0.48 4.93
C LEU A 56 16.61 -0.61 4.70
N PRO A 57 16.50 -1.39 3.61
CA PRO A 57 17.44 -2.49 3.34
C PRO A 57 18.82 -2.01 2.85
N CYS A 58 18.98 -0.72 2.56
CA CYS A 58 20.23 -0.14 2.14
C CYS A 58 20.84 0.65 3.31
N SER A 59 22.11 0.39 3.61
CA SER A 59 22.88 1.27 4.48
C SER A 59 22.95 2.65 3.83
N LEU A 60 22.35 3.62 4.49
CA LEU A 60 22.51 5.03 4.13
C LEU A 60 23.96 5.43 4.39
N HIS A 61 24.77 5.51 3.34
CA HIS A 61 26.10 6.10 3.42
C HIS A 61 25.97 7.60 3.19
N HIS A 62 25.91 8.34 4.30
CA HIS A 62 26.02 9.77 4.31
C HIS A 62 27.33 10.16 5.01
N ASP A 63 27.99 11.18 4.48
CA ASP A 63 29.16 11.81 5.13
C ASP A 63 28.75 12.68 6.33
N HIS A 64 27.43 12.85 6.54
CA HIS A 64 26.78 13.60 7.61
C HIS A 64 25.58 12.83 8.19
N GLU A 65 25.00 13.31 9.29
CA GLU A 65 23.73 12.77 9.78
C GLU A 65 22.57 13.19 8.86
N PRO A 66 21.85 12.25 8.23
CA PRO A 66 20.79 12.60 7.29
C PRO A 66 19.60 13.25 8.00
N THR A 67 18.97 14.17 7.26
CA THR A 67 17.68 14.76 7.60
C THR A 67 16.54 13.80 7.32
N ARG A 68 15.37 14.05 7.90
CA ARG A 68 14.15 13.27 7.64
C ARG A 68 13.83 13.18 6.15
N ASP A 69 13.92 14.30 5.44
CA ASP A 69 13.61 14.37 4.02
C ASP A 69 14.59 13.53 3.19
N GLU A 70 15.88 13.54 3.51
CA GLU A 70 16.88 12.70 2.83
C GLU A 70 16.60 11.20 2.99
N VAL A 71 16.22 10.79 4.20
CA VAL A 71 15.82 9.40 4.50
C VAL A 71 14.56 9.01 3.72
N GLU A 72 13.54 9.88 3.68
CA GLU A 72 12.34 9.65 2.88
C GLU A 72 12.63 9.57 1.37
N GLN A 73 13.57 10.37 0.87
CA GLN A 73 13.97 10.32 -0.53
C GLN A 73 14.69 9.01 -0.89
N GLU A 74 15.53 8.47 0.01
CA GLU A 74 16.09 7.13 -0.23
C GLU A 74 15.01 6.05 -0.14
N ALA A 75 14.11 6.14 0.84
CA ALA A 75 12.98 5.21 0.94
C ALA A 75 12.13 5.23 -0.34
N ASN A 76 11.86 6.41 -0.87
CA ASN A 76 11.17 6.60 -2.13
C ASN A 76 11.92 5.94 -3.30
N ARG A 77 13.23 6.19 -3.45
CA ARG A 77 14.05 5.55 -4.50
C ARG A 77 14.03 4.02 -4.40
N TRP A 78 14.09 3.48 -3.19
CA TRP A 78 14.03 2.04 -2.98
C TRP A 78 12.64 1.48 -3.33
N LEU A 79 11.55 2.14 -2.92
CA LEU A 79 10.18 1.77 -3.24
C LEU A 79 9.86 1.86 -4.74
N LEU A 80 10.42 2.86 -5.45
CA LEU A 80 10.26 3.00 -6.91
C LEU A 80 10.84 1.79 -7.66
N ARG A 81 11.85 1.10 -7.13
CA ARG A 81 12.36 -0.15 -7.72
C ARG A 81 11.38 -1.32 -7.61
N LEU A 82 10.37 -1.21 -6.75
CA LEU A 82 9.34 -2.22 -6.51
C LEU A 82 8.02 -1.85 -7.20
N GLN A 83 7.85 -0.56 -7.51
CA GLN A 83 6.72 -0.02 -8.24
C GLN A 83 6.95 -0.15 -9.75
N ASP A 84 5.94 -0.60 -10.48
CA ASP A 84 5.96 -0.69 -11.94
C ASP A 84 4.61 -0.22 -12.44
N ILE A 85 4.51 1.09 -12.71
CA ILE A 85 3.26 1.73 -13.13
C ILE A 85 2.75 1.14 -14.44
N ARG A 86 3.65 0.76 -15.36
CA ARG A 86 3.28 0.17 -16.65
C ARG A 86 2.66 -1.21 -16.49
N ALA A 87 3.14 -1.98 -15.51
CA ALA A 87 2.55 -3.26 -15.13
C ALA A 87 1.42 -3.15 -14.08
N GLY A 88 1.05 -1.94 -13.67
CA GLY A 88 0.04 -1.71 -12.63
C GLY A 88 0.43 -2.22 -11.24
N ARG A 89 1.74 -2.33 -10.94
CA ARG A 89 2.24 -2.81 -9.65
C ARG A 89 2.63 -1.67 -8.73
N LEU A 90 2.16 -1.73 -7.50
CA LEU A 90 2.46 -0.84 -6.40
C LEU A 90 3.38 -1.53 -5.39
N PRO A 91 4.08 -0.78 -4.51
CA PRO A 91 4.85 -1.38 -3.42
C PRO A 91 4.01 -2.25 -2.46
N CYS A 92 2.70 -2.04 -2.40
CA CYS A 92 1.78 -2.86 -1.61
C CYS A 92 1.62 -4.29 -2.16
N ASP A 93 1.93 -4.51 -3.44
CA ASP A 93 1.81 -5.83 -4.11
C ASP A 93 2.99 -6.77 -3.82
N ILE A 94 3.93 -6.35 -2.98
CA ILE A 94 5.05 -7.20 -2.57
C ILE A 94 4.52 -8.30 -1.66
N GLU A 95 4.58 -9.54 -2.15
CA GLU A 95 4.18 -10.73 -1.40
C GLU A 95 4.95 -10.88 -0.08
N ARG A 96 4.36 -11.58 0.90
CA ARG A 96 5.06 -12.02 2.12
C ARG A 96 6.33 -12.80 1.75
N GLY A 97 7.49 -12.23 2.06
CA GLY A 97 8.82 -12.76 1.71
C GLY A 97 9.54 -11.99 0.60
N GLY A 98 8.85 -11.06 -0.06
CA GLY A 98 9.43 -10.05 -0.93
C GLY A 98 10.11 -8.93 -0.13
N ARG A 99 11.08 -8.28 -0.76
CA ARG A 99 12.13 -7.41 -0.19
C ARG A 99 11.69 -6.21 0.65
N SER A 100 10.40 -6.02 0.98
CA SER A 100 9.92 -4.88 1.77
C SER A 100 10.01 -5.10 3.26
N LEU A 101 10.91 -4.35 3.89
CA LEU A 101 11.08 -4.29 5.34
C LEU A 101 10.25 -3.16 5.99
N LEU A 102 9.54 -2.35 5.20
CA LEU A 102 8.77 -1.20 5.71
C LEU A 102 7.39 -1.59 6.24
N CYS A 103 6.69 -2.49 5.55
CA CYS A 103 5.30 -2.88 5.81
C CYS A 103 5.00 -4.24 5.16
N ALA A 104 3.88 -4.87 5.53
CA ALA A 104 3.44 -6.15 4.95
C ALA A 104 2.58 -5.99 3.69
N GLY A 105 2.60 -4.80 3.06
CA GLY A 105 1.80 -4.52 1.86
C GLY A 105 0.30 -4.68 2.11
N TRP A 106 -0.42 -5.31 1.19
CA TRP A 106 -1.84 -5.58 1.34
C TRP A 106 -2.16 -6.53 2.51
N ASP A 107 -1.23 -7.41 2.90
CA ASP A 107 -1.44 -8.38 3.97
C ASP A 107 -1.40 -7.76 5.38
N GLU A 108 -1.07 -6.47 5.49
CA GLU A 108 -1.08 -5.76 6.77
C GLU A 108 -2.50 -5.45 7.25
N PHE A 109 -3.45 -5.30 6.32
CA PHE A 109 -4.76 -4.73 6.62
C PHE A 109 -5.83 -5.80 6.80
N TYR A 110 -6.64 -5.67 7.84
CA TYR A 110 -7.88 -6.42 7.98
C TYR A 110 -8.96 -5.90 7.03
N GLU A 111 -10.01 -6.69 6.80
CA GLU A 111 -11.13 -6.34 5.90
C GLU A 111 -11.81 -5.03 6.32
N SER A 112 -11.90 -4.75 7.63
CA SER A 112 -12.45 -3.50 8.15
C SER A 112 -11.61 -2.27 7.79
N GLU A 113 -10.28 -2.41 7.80
CA GLU A 113 -9.37 -1.32 7.42
C GLU A 113 -9.42 -1.09 5.91
N LEU A 114 -9.43 -2.18 5.12
CA LEU A 114 -9.62 -2.08 3.67
C LEU A 114 -10.95 -1.42 3.33
N ALA A 115 -12.02 -1.66 4.10
CA ALA A 115 -13.33 -1.05 3.86
C ALA A 115 -13.31 0.46 4.14
N GLN A 116 -12.58 0.88 5.19
CA GLN A 116 -12.35 2.29 5.46
C GLN A 116 -11.59 2.95 4.30
N TYR A 117 -10.48 2.35 3.86
CA TYR A 117 -9.71 2.87 2.74
C TYR A 117 -10.50 2.87 1.44
N TYR A 118 -11.34 1.86 1.20
CA TYR A 118 -12.20 1.81 0.02
C TYR A 118 -13.17 2.98 0.01
N ARG A 119 -13.77 3.31 1.17
CA ARG A 119 -14.63 4.49 1.28
C ARG A 119 -13.87 5.79 1.02
N GLU A 120 -12.66 5.92 1.55
CA GLU A 120 -11.83 7.11 1.39
C GLU A 120 -11.35 7.29 -0.07
N MET A 121 -11.00 6.20 -0.75
CA MET A 121 -10.41 6.23 -2.10
C MET A 121 -11.44 6.14 -3.22
N CYS A 122 -12.48 5.32 -3.05
CA CYS A 122 -13.50 5.05 -4.08
C CYS A 122 -14.81 5.80 -3.82
N GLY A 123 -15.02 6.36 -2.62
CA GLY A 123 -16.23 7.10 -2.27
C GLY A 123 -17.47 6.23 -2.01
N GLU A 124 -17.32 4.90 -1.95
CA GLU A 124 -18.41 3.95 -1.73
C GLU A 124 -18.21 3.19 -0.42
N GLU A 125 -19.29 2.96 0.33
CA GLU A 125 -19.28 2.11 1.51
C GLU A 125 -19.57 0.65 1.12
N VAL A 126 -18.63 -0.24 1.44
CA VAL A 126 -18.70 -1.66 1.11
C VAL A 126 -18.39 -2.54 2.32
N ARG A 127 -18.94 -3.75 2.34
CA ARG A 127 -18.53 -4.82 3.26
C ARG A 127 -17.53 -5.70 2.53
N ILE A 128 -16.32 -5.80 3.07
CA ILE A 128 -15.29 -6.69 2.52
C ILE A 128 -15.33 -8.02 3.28
N VAL A 129 -15.29 -9.13 2.55
CA VAL A 129 -15.18 -10.48 3.11
C VAL A 129 -13.96 -11.20 2.55
N PRO A 130 -13.39 -12.18 3.28
CA PRO A 130 -12.37 -13.08 2.76
C PRO A 130 -12.77 -13.72 1.42
N ASP A 131 -11.79 -14.02 0.58
CA ASP A 131 -12.03 -14.55 -0.77
C ASP A 131 -12.74 -15.92 -0.77
N ASP A 132 -12.46 -16.76 0.23
CA ASP A 132 -13.08 -18.07 0.46
C ASP A 132 -14.54 -17.98 0.93
N LEU A 133 -14.98 -16.81 1.40
CA LEU A 133 -16.35 -16.57 1.86
C LEU A 133 -17.22 -15.81 0.85
N GLY A 134 -16.65 -15.39 -0.29
CA GLY A 134 -17.36 -14.56 -1.29
C GLY A 134 -17.43 -15.13 -2.72
N GLY A 135 -16.93 -16.35 -2.97
CA GLY A 135 -17.06 -17.04 -4.26
C GLY A 135 -18.19 -18.08 -4.29
N PRO A 136 -18.78 -18.40 -5.47
CA PRO A 136 -19.61 -19.59 -5.60
C PRO A 136 -18.76 -20.83 -5.26
N MET A 137 -19.31 -21.74 -4.44
CA MET A 137 -18.72 -23.04 -4.10
C MET A 137 -18.06 -23.69 -5.32
N PRO A 138 -16.86 -24.28 -5.20
CA PRO A 138 -16.27 -25.05 -6.29
C PRO A 138 -17.21 -26.20 -6.64
N THR A 139 -17.74 -26.21 -7.87
CA THR A 139 -18.30 -27.42 -8.46
C THR A 139 -17.14 -28.37 -8.69
N GLY A 140 -17.01 -29.35 -7.79
CA GLY A 140 -15.98 -30.38 -7.87
C GLY A 140 -15.96 -31.06 -9.24
N SER A 141 -14.75 -31.41 -9.68
CA SER A 141 -14.50 -32.42 -10.71
C SER A 141 -13.84 -33.62 -10.05
#